data_AF-A0A7V5AC19-F1
#
_entry.id   AF-A0A7V5AC19-F1
#
_cell.length_a   1.000
_cell.length_b   1.000
_cell.length_c   1.000
_cell.angle_alpha   90.00
_cell.angle_beta   90.00
_cell.angle_gamma   90.00
#
_symmetry.space_group_name_H-M   'P 1'
#
loop_
_entity.id
_entity.type
_entity.pdbx_description
1 polymer ?
#
loop_
_entity_poly.entity_id
_entity_poly.type
_entity_poly.pdbx_seq_one_letter_code
_entity_poly.pdbx_strand_id
1 'polypeptide(L)' 'MWEIDGSQKSGSGTIVRTGVALAALLGRPVRIHNVRAKRDNPGLRPQHLKAVEAAATLTEGAPSAAHA' A
#
# COMPACT_ATOMS: atom_id res chain seq x y z
N MET A 1 -5.45 13.52 -2.62
CA MET A 1 -5.28 12.10 -2.28
C MET A 1 -5.03 11.32 -3.56
N TRP A 2 -4.06 10.42 -3.58
CA TRP A 2 -3.75 9.58 -4.74
C TRP A 2 -4.49 8.26 -4.68
N GLU A 3 -4.97 7.79 -5.82
CA GLU A 3 -5.59 6.48 -5.96
C GLU A 3 -4.75 5.61 -6.91
N ILE A 4 -4.41 4.42 -6.46
CA ILE A 4 -3.57 3.48 -7.21
C ILE A 4 -4.29 2.14 -7.29
N ASP A 5 -4.45 1.64 -8.51
CA ASP A 5 -4.89 0.27 -8.74
C ASP A 5 -3.70 -0.70 -8.57
N GLY A 6 -3.74 -1.46 -7.47
CA GLY A 6 -2.75 -2.45 -7.07
C GLY A 6 -2.70 -3.70 -7.96
N SER A 7 -3.64 -3.87 -8.89
CA SER A 7 -3.65 -4.97 -9.87
C SER A 7 -2.82 -4.67 -11.12
N GLN A 8 -2.42 -3.40 -11.31
CA GLN A 8 -1.66 -2.98 -12.47
C GLN A 8 -0.33 -3.75 -12.59
N LYS A 9 0.14 -3.88 -13.83
CA LYS A 9 1.35 -4.65 -14.18
C LYS A 9 1.24 -6.08 -13.63
N SER A 10 2.21 -6.53 -12.84
CA SER A 10 2.26 -7.88 -12.27
C SER A 10 1.37 -8.07 -11.03
N GLY A 11 0.72 -7.02 -10.51
CA GLY A 11 -0.04 -7.10 -9.26
C GLY A 11 0.80 -7.57 -8.07
N SER A 12 2.11 -7.26 -8.05
CA SER A 12 3.00 -7.62 -6.95
C SER A 12 2.90 -6.64 -5.78
N GLY A 13 3.40 -7.03 -4.62
CA GLY A 13 3.48 -6.14 -3.45
C GLY A 13 4.41 -4.93 -3.62
N THR A 14 5.17 -4.85 -4.71
CA THR A 14 6.05 -3.70 -5.00
C THR A 14 5.24 -2.41 -5.11
N ILE A 15 4.06 -2.43 -5.74
CA ILE A 15 3.24 -1.23 -5.92
C ILE A 15 2.80 -0.64 -4.58
N VAL A 16 2.54 -1.49 -3.58
CA VAL A 16 2.20 -1.06 -2.22
C VAL A 16 3.39 -0.39 -1.56
N ARG A 17 4.56 -1.05 -1.54
CA ARG A 17 5.76 -0.52 -0.88
C ARG A 17 6.20 0.81 -1.50
N THR A 18 6.24 0.88 -2.83
CA THR A 18 6.65 2.11 -3.54
C THR A 18 5.62 3.21 -3.39
N GLY A 19 4.32 2.91 -3.56
CA GLY A 19 3.26 3.91 -3.45
C GLY A 19 3.21 4.54 -2.06
N VAL A 20 3.34 3.73 -1.01
CA VAL A 20 3.34 4.21 0.38
C VAL A 20 4.62 5.02 0.70
N ALA A 21 5.79 4.55 0.26
CA ALA A 21 7.03 5.30 0.46
C ALA A 21 6.98 6.68 -0.22
N LEU A 22 6.47 6.76 -1.45
CA LEU A 22 6.33 8.03 -2.16
C LEU A 22 5.29 8.95 -1.51
N ALA A 23 4.16 8.40 -1.07
CA ALA A 23 3.13 9.14 -0.35
C ALA A 23 3.68 9.77 0.95
N ALA A 24 4.45 8.98 1.71
CA ALA A 24 5.14 9.41 2.92
C ALA A 24 6.16 10.52 2.63
N LEU A 25 7.03 10.33 1.63
CA LEU A 25 8.04 11.32 1.22
C LEU A 25 7.43 12.65 0.76
N LEU A 26 6.27 12.61 0.11
CA LEU A 26 5.62 13.78 -0.47
C LEU A 26 4.57 14.41 0.45
N GLY A 27 4.31 13.84 1.63
CA GLY A 27 3.26 14.29 2.53
C GLY A 27 1.86 14.24 1.91
N ARG A 28 1.62 13.30 0.97
CA ARG A 28 0.36 13.20 0.21
C ARG A 28 -0.36 11.89 0.53
N PRO A 29 -1.62 11.92 1.01
CA PRO A 29 -2.37 10.70 1.28
C PRO A 29 -2.53 9.82 0.02
N VAL A 30 -2.44 8.49 0.20
CA VAL A 30 -2.60 7.48 -0.87
C VAL A 30 -3.59 6.39 -0.45
N ARG A 31 -4.42 5.94 -1.40
CA ARG A 31 -5.25 4.74 -1.31
C ARG A 31 -4.87 3.78 -2.42
N ILE A 32 -4.56 2.55 -2.04
CA ILE A 32 -4.23 1.48 -2.97
C ILE A 32 -5.34 0.42 -2.89
N HIS A 33 -6.08 0.22 -3.97
CA HIS A 33 -7.14 -0.78 -4.08
C HIS A 33 -6.67 -1.97 -4.94
N ASN A 34 -7.42 -3.07 -4.98
CA ASN A 34 -7.05 -4.29 -5.72
C ASN A 34 -5.64 -4.82 -5.43
N VAL A 35 -5.17 -4.66 -4.18
CA VAL A 35 -3.82 -5.07 -3.79
C VAL A 35 -3.65 -6.56 -4.06
N ARG A 36 -2.68 -6.90 -4.92
CA ARG A 36 -2.36 -8.29 -5.27
C ARG A 36 -3.55 -9.09 -5.81
N ALA A 37 -4.51 -8.43 -6.48
CA ALA A 37 -5.70 -9.08 -7.03
C ALA A 37 -5.42 -10.22 -8.03
N LYS A 38 -4.23 -10.23 -8.66
CA LYS A 38 -3.80 -11.26 -9.62
C LYS A 38 -2.95 -12.38 -9.00
N ARG A 39 -2.99 -12.56 -7.68
CA ARG A 39 -2.25 -13.60 -6.94
C ARG A 39 -3.21 -14.57 -6.27
N ASP A 40 -2.82 -15.82 -6.13
CA ASP A 40 -3.64 -16.90 -5.51
C ASP A 40 -4.17 -16.53 -4.12
N ASN A 41 -3.38 -15.81 -3.35
CA ASN A 41 -3.81 -15.23 -2.09
C ASN A 41 -3.72 -13.71 -2.24
N PRO A 42 -4.82 -13.01 -2.58
CA PRO A 42 -4.84 -11.59 -2.84
C PRO A 42 -4.72 -10.76 -1.55
N GLY A 43 -4.77 -9.44 -1.67
CA GLY A 43 -4.73 -8.52 -0.55
C GLY A 43 -3.34 -8.29 0.05
N LEU A 44 -3.35 -7.51 1.12
CA LEU A 44 -2.15 -7.24 1.93
C LEU A 44 -1.72 -8.53 2.64
N ARG A 45 -0.41 -8.60 2.91
CA ARG A 45 0.22 -9.69 3.65
C ARG A 45 1.04 -9.07 4.77
N PRO A 46 1.46 -9.80 5.80
CA PRO A 46 2.16 -9.23 6.95
C PRO A 46 3.36 -8.34 6.56
N GLN A 47 4.13 -8.72 5.54
CA GLN A 47 5.25 -7.92 5.04
C GLN A 47 4.82 -6.59 4.38
N HIS A 48 3.63 -6.53 3.78
CA HIS A 48 3.09 -5.29 3.23
C HIS A 48 2.61 -4.39 4.36
N LEU A 49 1.85 -4.94 5.30
CA LEU A 49 1.36 -4.21 6.48
C LEU A 49 2.53 -3.61 7.27
N LYS A 50 3.59 -4.36 7.51
CA LYS A 50 4.77 -3.86 8.23
C LYS A 50 5.45 -2.69 7.53
N ALA A 51 5.51 -2.70 6.19
CA ALA A 51 6.03 -1.57 5.43
C ALA A 51 5.13 -0.33 5.56
N VAL A 52 3.81 -0.51 5.57
CA VAL A 52 2.85 0.59 5.78
C VAL A 52 2.96 1.17 7.18
N GLU A 53 2.98 0.31 8.20
CA GLU A 53 3.18 0.70 9.60
C GLU A 53 4.49 1.47 9.78
N ALA A 54 5.61 0.96 9.24
CA ALA A 54 6.90 1.61 9.36
C ALA A 54 6.89 3.02 8.72
N ALA A 55 6.31 3.15 7.53
CA ALA A 55 6.19 4.46 6.88
C ALA A 55 5.32 5.42 7.71
N ALA A 56 4.18 4.94 8.22
CA ALA A 56 3.30 5.71 9.09
C ALA A 56 4.02 6.17 10.38
N THR A 57 4.77 5.31 11.05
CA THR A 57 5.55 5.66 12.24
C THR A 57 6.59 6.75 11.95
N LEU A 58 7.25 6.69 10.80
CA LEU A 58 8.29 7.65 10.43
C LEU A 58 7.74 9.03 10.02
N THR A 59 6.48 9.11 9.60
CA THR A 59 5.88 10.36 9.09
C THR A 59 4.65 10.81 9.86
N GLU A 60 4.39 10.23 11.04
CA GLU A 60 3.18 10.48 11.83
C GLU A 60 1.88 10.27 11.02
N GLY A 61 1.93 9.33 10.06
CA GLY A 61 0.79 8.99 9.21
C GLY A 61 -0.22 8.10 9.93
N ALA A 62 -1.50 8.18 9.53
CA ALA A 62 -2.56 7.32 10.04
C ALA A 62 -2.93 6.24 9.00
N PRO A 63 -2.39 5.01 9.10
CA PRO A 63 -2.71 3.95 8.16
C PRO A 63 -4.11 3.39 8.47
N SER A 64 -4.86 3.06 7.42
CA SER A 64 -6.08 2.27 7.54
C SER A 64 -6.06 1.13 6.51
N ALA A 65 -6.58 -0.02 6.90
CA ALA A 65 -6.75 -1.17 6.02
C ALA A 65 -8.18 -1.68 6.15
N ALA A 66 -8.94 -1.62 5.06
CA ALA A 66 -10.21 -2.31 4.96
C ALA A 66 -9.95 -3.75 4.51
N HIS A 67 -10.48 -4.72 5.26
CA HIS A 67 -10.49 -6.12 4.86
C HIS A 67 -11.80 -6.35 4.08
N ALA A 68 -11.69 -6.75 2.82
CA ALA A 68 -12.78 -7.22 2.00
C ALA A 68 -12.38 -8.56 1.39
#